data_AF-A0A7J8A805-F1
#
_entry.id   AF-A0A7J8A805-F1
#
_cell.length_a   1.000
_cell.length_b   1.000
_cell.length_c   1.000
_cell.angle_alpha   90.00
_cell.angle_beta   90.00
_cell.angle_gamma   90.00
#
_symmetry.space_group_name_H-M   'P 1'
#
loop_
_entity.id
_entity.type
_entity.pdbx_description
1 polymer ?
#
loop_
_entity_poly.entity_id
_entity_poly.type
_entity_poly.pdbx_seq_one_letter_code
_entity_poly.pdbx_strand_id
1 'polypeptide(L)'
;MVWASSSLSVQSIRSKVELSVWDQPEDLNLFFTATCQDGVSYPNQRKCEGLKIGDTASFEVSVEARSCPGKHAEHTFALRPVGFRDSLAVGVTYSCSCGCSAGQEPDSPRCSGNGTYVCGLCECNPSYLGSRCECQEGENPSGLQNLCREAEGKPLCSGRGQCSCSQCSCFESEFGRIYGPFCECDNFSCARNRGVLCSGHGECHCGECKCHAGYVGDNCNCSTDISTCRGKEGRICSDRGHCVCGQCQCTEPGAFGETCEKCPTCPDACSTKRDCVECLLLHSGSPADNQTCQNLCKDEVVTWVDAIGKDDQEAVLCFYKTAQDCVMLFTYTELPSGKSNLTVLREPECGTAPNVTTILLAVVGSILLIGFVLLGIWKLLVTIHDRREFAKFQSERSRARYEMASNPLYRKPISTHAVDFTFNKLNRSYNGTVD
;
A
#
# COMPACT_ATOMS: atom_id res chain seq x y z
N MET A 1 -43.00 -90.68 -35.57
CA MET A 1 -41.83 -90.03 -34.95
C MET A 1 -41.10 -89.09 -35.91
N VAL A 2 -40.63 -89.52 -37.10
CA VAL A 2 -39.79 -88.71 -38.02
C VAL A 2 -40.23 -87.25 -38.21
N TRP A 3 -41.52 -86.98 -38.43
CA TRP A 3 -42.05 -85.62 -38.63
C TRP A 3 -41.83 -84.66 -37.44
N ALA A 4 -41.79 -85.16 -36.20
CA ALA A 4 -41.55 -84.32 -35.01
C ALA A 4 -40.07 -83.89 -34.90
N SER A 5 -39.14 -84.75 -35.33
CA SER A 5 -37.72 -84.41 -35.39
C SER A 5 -37.44 -83.29 -36.37
N SER A 6 -38.17 -83.25 -37.50
CA SER A 6 -38.10 -82.18 -38.50
C SER A 6 -38.72 -80.86 -38.02
N SER A 7 -39.77 -80.87 -37.20
CA SER A 7 -40.33 -79.63 -36.63
C SER A 7 -39.43 -79.03 -35.54
N LEU A 8 -38.83 -79.88 -34.70
CA LEU A 8 -37.94 -79.44 -33.61
C LEU A 8 -36.65 -78.78 -34.12
N SER A 9 -36.05 -79.28 -35.21
CA SER A 9 -34.86 -78.65 -35.80
C SER A 9 -35.17 -77.28 -36.41
N VAL A 10 -36.31 -77.15 -37.11
CA VAL A 10 -36.77 -75.86 -37.68
C VAL A 10 -37.13 -74.84 -36.58
N GLN A 11 -37.70 -75.29 -35.46
CA GLN A 11 -37.94 -74.43 -34.29
C GLN A 11 -36.63 -73.92 -33.67
N SER A 12 -35.67 -74.81 -33.44
CA SER A 12 -34.36 -74.46 -32.84
C SER A 12 -33.57 -73.43 -33.66
N ILE A 13 -33.63 -73.52 -35.00
CA ILE A 13 -32.99 -72.53 -35.90
C ILE A 13 -33.72 -71.18 -35.86
N ARG A 14 -35.04 -71.16 -35.72
CA ARG A 14 -35.86 -69.92 -35.69
C ARG A 14 -35.90 -69.23 -34.33
N SER A 15 -35.38 -69.86 -33.27
CA SER A 15 -35.23 -69.24 -31.93
C SER A 15 -33.95 -68.43 -31.74
N LYS A 16 -33.17 -68.21 -32.81
CA LYS A 16 -31.94 -67.40 -32.80
C LYS A 16 -31.96 -66.38 -33.94
N VAL A 17 -31.50 -65.17 -33.67
CA VAL A 17 -31.08 -64.19 -34.69
C VAL A 17 -29.64 -63.78 -34.37
N GLU A 18 -28.74 -63.91 -35.34
CA GLU A 18 -27.37 -63.40 -35.29
C GLU A 18 -27.11 -62.52 -36.51
N LEU A 19 -26.46 -61.38 -36.31
CA LEU A 19 -26.09 -60.46 -37.38
C LEU A 19 -24.70 -60.81 -37.92
N SER A 20 -24.60 -60.99 -39.24
CA SER A 20 -23.35 -61.19 -39.98
C SER A 20 -22.99 -59.96 -40.79
N VAL A 21 -21.70 -59.66 -40.90
CA VAL A 21 -21.16 -58.59 -41.76
C VAL A 21 -20.58 -59.21 -43.01
N TRP A 22 -20.85 -58.60 -44.16
CA TRP A 22 -20.31 -58.97 -45.47
C TRP A 22 -19.58 -57.77 -46.06
N ASP A 23 -18.42 -58.02 -46.68
CA ASP A 23 -17.60 -57.03 -47.39
C ASP A 23 -17.18 -55.82 -46.52
N GLN A 24 -16.81 -56.09 -45.26
CA GLN A 24 -16.30 -55.07 -44.32
C GLN A 24 -14.92 -54.51 -44.76
N PRO A 25 -14.77 -53.18 -44.92
CA PRO A 25 -13.47 -52.54 -45.16
C PRO A 25 -12.54 -52.66 -43.94
N GLU A 26 -11.24 -52.83 -44.18
CA GLU A 26 -10.22 -52.95 -43.13
C GLU A 26 -10.08 -51.66 -42.29
N ASP A 27 -10.40 -50.49 -42.87
CA ASP A 27 -10.40 -49.19 -42.20
C ASP A 27 -11.58 -48.99 -41.22
N LEU A 28 -12.59 -49.88 -41.19
CA LEU A 28 -13.78 -49.73 -40.35
C LEU A 28 -13.81 -50.70 -39.16
N ASN A 29 -13.89 -50.14 -37.96
CA ASN A 29 -14.40 -50.82 -36.78
C ASN A 29 -15.93 -50.89 -36.80
N LEU A 30 -16.48 -52.03 -36.37
CA LEU A 30 -17.91 -52.23 -36.15
C LEU A 30 -18.11 -52.78 -34.74
N PHE A 31 -18.78 -52.01 -33.88
CA PHE A 31 -19.19 -52.43 -32.54
C PHE A 31 -20.68 -52.77 -32.53
N PHE A 32 -21.05 -53.83 -31.81
CA PHE A 32 -22.42 -54.36 -31.81
C PHE A 32 -22.98 -54.39 -30.39
N THR A 33 -24.18 -53.84 -30.22
CA THR A 33 -24.99 -53.99 -29.00
C THR A 33 -26.32 -54.63 -29.38
N ALA A 34 -26.65 -55.79 -28.80
CA ALA A 34 -27.90 -56.50 -29.05
C ALA A 34 -28.90 -56.20 -27.93
N THR A 35 -30.11 -55.78 -28.27
CA THR A 35 -31.23 -55.67 -27.33
C THR A 35 -32.28 -56.71 -27.67
N CYS A 36 -32.53 -57.62 -26.73
CA CYS A 36 -33.41 -58.77 -26.92
C CYS A 36 -34.79 -58.52 -26.25
N GLN A 37 -35.60 -59.56 -26.06
CA GLN A 37 -37.01 -59.43 -25.59
C GLN A 37 -37.16 -58.90 -24.16
N ASP A 38 -36.10 -59.02 -23.37
CA ASP A 38 -35.95 -58.49 -22.02
C ASP A 38 -35.82 -56.96 -21.99
N GLY A 39 -35.58 -56.32 -23.15
CA GLY A 39 -35.31 -54.89 -23.25
C GLY A 39 -33.93 -54.50 -22.68
N VAL A 40 -33.07 -55.47 -22.39
CA VAL A 40 -31.72 -55.25 -21.86
C VAL A 40 -30.73 -55.17 -23.02
N SER A 41 -29.88 -54.15 -23.01
CA SER A 41 -28.82 -53.97 -24.00
C SER A 41 -27.56 -54.74 -23.62
N TYR A 42 -27.12 -55.65 -24.49
CA TYR A 42 -25.94 -56.50 -24.34
C TYR A 42 -24.80 -55.95 -25.22
N PRO A 43 -23.82 -55.22 -24.65
CA PRO A 43 -22.70 -54.66 -25.40
C PRO A 43 -21.72 -55.75 -25.86
N ASN A 44 -21.07 -55.53 -27.00
CA ASN A 44 -20.23 -56.51 -27.72
C ASN A 44 -20.94 -57.80 -28.13
N GLN A 45 -22.28 -57.80 -28.18
CA GLN A 45 -23.09 -58.94 -28.59
C GLN A 45 -23.84 -58.64 -29.89
N ARG A 46 -23.78 -59.60 -30.83
CA ARG A 46 -24.44 -59.53 -32.15
C ARG A 46 -25.49 -60.63 -32.37
N LYS A 47 -25.94 -61.28 -31.29
CA LYS A 47 -26.91 -62.39 -31.31
C LYS A 47 -27.96 -62.26 -30.20
N CYS A 48 -29.19 -62.66 -30.50
CA CYS A 48 -30.25 -62.94 -29.53
C CYS A 48 -30.70 -64.40 -29.69
N GLU A 49 -31.01 -65.06 -28.58
CA GLU A 49 -31.39 -66.48 -28.49
C GLU A 49 -32.63 -66.64 -27.61
N GLY A 50 -33.39 -67.73 -27.78
CA GLY A 50 -34.66 -67.96 -27.08
C GLY A 50 -35.89 -67.29 -27.71
N LEU A 51 -35.76 -66.74 -28.92
CA LEU A 51 -36.82 -65.99 -29.61
C LEU A 51 -37.98 -66.89 -30.08
N LYS A 52 -39.18 -66.32 -30.27
CA LYS A 52 -40.33 -66.98 -30.91
C LYS A 52 -40.74 -66.21 -32.17
N ILE A 53 -41.64 -66.80 -32.96
CA ILE A 53 -42.11 -66.22 -34.21
C ILE A 53 -43.05 -65.05 -33.90
N GLY A 54 -42.64 -63.84 -34.31
CA GLY A 54 -43.36 -62.58 -34.06
C GLY A 54 -42.61 -61.62 -33.13
N ASP A 55 -41.57 -62.10 -32.43
CA ASP A 55 -40.78 -61.27 -31.52
C ASP A 55 -39.72 -60.45 -32.28
N THR A 56 -39.43 -59.25 -31.79
CA THR A 56 -38.42 -58.34 -32.37
C THR A 56 -37.16 -58.31 -31.51
N ALA A 57 -36.00 -58.26 -32.15
CA ALA A 57 -34.71 -57.93 -31.53
C ALA A 57 -34.09 -56.75 -32.30
N SER A 58 -33.47 -55.81 -31.59
CA SER A 58 -32.79 -54.65 -32.19
C SER A 58 -31.28 -54.76 -32.00
N PHE A 59 -30.53 -54.33 -33.01
CA PHE A 59 -29.06 -54.30 -32.99
C PHE A 59 -28.62 -52.88 -33.27
N GLU A 60 -27.95 -52.27 -32.30
CA GLU A 60 -27.22 -51.02 -32.48
C GLU A 60 -25.83 -51.35 -33.02
N VAL A 61 -25.41 -50.66 -34.08
CA VAL A 61 -24.14 -50.92 -34.77
C VAL A 61 -23.38 -49.61 -34.94
N SER A 62 -22.35 -49.42 -34.12
CA SER A 62 -21.50 -48.23 -34.17
C SER A 62 -20.37 -48.45 -35.17
N VAL A 63 -20.30 -47.59 -36.19
CA VAL A 63 -19.28 -47.60 -37.24
C VAL A 63 -18.23 -46.54 -36.93
N GLU A 64 -16.96 -46.95 -36.82
CA GLU A 64 -15.83 -46.06 -36.53
C GLU A 64 -14.75 -46.23 -37.60
N ALA A 65 -14.32 -45.14 -38.23
CA ALA A 65 -13.23 -45.13 -39.18
C ALA A 65 -11.88 -44.97 -38.47
N ARG A 66 -10.98 -45.94 -38.64
CA ARG A 66 -9.61 -45.91 -38.09
C ARG A 66 -8.66 -44.99 -38.87
N SER A 67 -8.93 -44.82 -40.16
CA SER A 67 -8.03 -44.23 -41.14
C SER A 67 -8.84 -43.52 -42.24
N CYS A 68 -8.16 -42.69 -43.02
CA CYS A 68 -8.68 -42.25 -44.30
C CYS A 68 -8.12 -43.13 -45.43
N PRO A 69 -8.93 -43.96 -46.11
CA PRO A 69 -8.52 -44.60 -47.36
C PRO A 69 -8.27 -43.56 -48.47
N GLY A 70 -7.42 -43.92 -49.43
CA GLY A 70 -7.01 -43.02 -50.52
C GLY A 70 -8.16 -42.47 -51.37
N LYS A 71 -7.90 -41.36 -52.07
CA LYS A 71 -8.85 -40.55 -52.87
C LYS A 71 -10.07 -41.31 -53.40
N HIS A 72 -11.26 -40.90 -52.94
CA HIS A 72 -12.58 -41.30 -53.46
C HIS A 72 -12.91 -42.79 -53.33
N ALA A 73 -12.45 -43.43 -52.25
CA ALA A 73 -12.94 -44.72 -51.82
C ALA A 73 -14.37 -44.62 -51.25
N GLU A 74 -15.39 -44.82 -52.09
CA GLU A 74 -16.74 -45.17 -51.63
C GLU A 74 -16.79 -46.67 -51.34
N HIS A 75 -17.09 -47.04 -50.10
CA HIS A 75 -17.21 -48.44 -49.69
C HIS A 75 -18.64 -48.78 -49.31
N THR A 76 -19.11 -49.96 -49.69
CA THR A 76 -20.42 -50.48 -49.25
C THR A 76 -20.23 -51.85 -48.63
N PHE A 77 -20.71 -52.01 -47.39
CA PHE A 77 -20.75 -53.30 -46.70
C PHE A 77 -22.21 -53.67 -46.39
N ALA A 78 -22.48 -54.94 -46.06
CA ALA A 78 -23.84 -55.41 -45.79
C ALA A 78 -23.97 -56.08 -44.42
N LEU A 79 -24.99 -55.67 -43.67
CA LEU A 79 -25.42 -56.28 -42.41
C LEU A 79 -26.59 -57.23 -42.72
N ARG A 80 -26.39 -58.53 -42.45
CA ARG A 80 -27.34 -59.58 -42.81
C ARG A 80 -27.64 -60.52 -41.64
N PRO A 81 -28.91 -60.67 -41.21
CA PRO A 81 -29.30 -61.70 -40.26
C PRO A 81 -29.06 -63.10 -40.83
N VAL A 82 -28.35 -63.96 -40.11
CA VAL A 82 -27.99 -65.31 -40.57
C VAL A 82 -29.27 -66.13 -40.85
N GLY A 83 -29.39 -66.63 -42.08
CA GLY A 83 -30.55 -67.41 -42.54
C GLY A 83 -31.69 -66.59 -43.18
N PHE A 84 -31.63 -65.26 -43.17
CA PHE A 84 -32.60 -64.38 -43.83
C PHE A 84 -32.12 -63.98 -45.23
N ARG A 85 -33.08 -63.66 -46.12
CA ARG A 85 -32.78 -63.15 -47.47
C ARG A 85 -32.47 -61.66 -47.44
N ASP A 86 -33.18 -60.94 -46.60
CA ASP A 86 -33.11 -59.50 -46.39
C ASP A 86 -31.75 -59.08 -45.79
N SER A 87 -31.28 -57.88 -46.14
CA SER A 87 -29.98 -57.35 -45.73
C SER A 87 -29.99 -55.82 -45.78
N LEU A 88 -29.38 -55.18 -44.80
CA LEU A 88 -29.15 -53.73 -44.79
C LEU A 88 -27.80 -53.42 -45.44
N ALA A 89 -27.80 -52.76 -46.59
CA ALA A 89 -26.59 -52.23 -47.21
C ALA A 89 -26.23 -50.88 -46.57
N VAL A 90 -24.95 -50.69 -46.24
CA VAL A 90 -24.42 -49.49 -45.61
C VAL A 90 -23.31 -48.93 -46.51
N GLY A 91 -23.61 -47.83 -47.20
CA GLY A 91 -22.62 -47.05 -47.96
C GLY A 91 -21.88 -46.08 -47.04
N VAL A 92 -20.56 -46.00 -47.18
CA VAL A 92 -19.66 -45.16 -46.38
C VAL A 92 -18.78 -44.33 -47.32
N THR A 93 -18.84 -43.00 -47.13
CA THR A 93 -18.11 -41.99 -47.89
C THR A 93 -17.17 -41.21 -46.96
N TYR A 94 -15.87 -41.15 -47.29
CA TYR A 94 -14.85 -40.58 -46.42
C TYR A 94 -14.50 -39.13 -46.82
N SER A 95 -14.86 -38.17 -45.98
CA SER A 95 -14.65 -36.72 -46.23
C SER A 95 -13.30 -36.22 -45.68
N CYS A 96 -12.20 -36.72 -46.22
CA CYS A 96 -10.85 -36.41 -45.70
C CYS A 96 -10.20 -35.15 -46.27
N SER A 97 -10.65 -34.66 -47.42
CA SER A 97 -10.13 -33.44 -48.05
C SER A 97 -10.88 -32.20 -47.56
N CYS A 98 -10.16 -31.23 -47.01
CA CYS A 98 -10.73 -29.92 -46.67
C CYS A 98 -11.20 -29.19 -47.94
N GLY A 99 -12.34 -28.50 -47.90
CA GLY A 99 -12.88 -27.81 -49.09
C GLY A 99 -11.93 -26.78 -49.73
N CYS A 100 -11.03 -26.18 -48.93
CA CYS A 100 -9.98 -25.28 -49.41
C CYS A 100 -8.88 -25.98 -50.23
N SER A 101 -8.70 -27.30 -50.11
CA SER A 101 -7.65 -28.04 -50.85
C SER A 101 -8.02 -28.34 -52.30
N ALA A 102 -9.19 -27.88 -52.77
CA ALA A 102 -9.58 -27.87 -54.18
C ALA A 102 -9.10 -26.59 -54.91
N GLY A 103 -8.87 -25.50 -54.17
CA GLY A 103 -8.43 -24.20 -54.70
C GLY A 103 -6.93 -23.99 -54.58
N GLN A 104 -6.13 -24.97 -55.02
CA GLN A 104 -4.66 -24.89 -54.96
C GLN A 104 -4.14 -23.95 -56.05
N GLU A 105 -3.24 -23.04 -55.69
CA GLU A 105 -2.58 -22.12 -56.63
C GLU A 105 -1.09 -22.54 -56.73
N PRO A 106 -0.71 -23.38 -57.73
CA PRO A 106 0.68 -23.77 -57.94
C PRO A 106 1.53 -22.57 -58.37
N ASP A 107 2.79 -22.54 -57.93
CA ASP A 107 3.74 -21.44 -58.12
C ASP A 107 3.15 -20.06 -57.80
N SER A 108 2.38 -20.01 -56.70
CA SER A 108 1.61 -18.82 -56.30
C SER A 108 2.54 -17.62 -56.02
N PRO A 109 2.16 -16.39 -56.46
CA PRO A 109 2.85 -15.17 -56.06
C PRO A 109 2.76 -14.90 -54.55
N ARG A 110 1.86 -15.56 -53.82
CA ARG A 110 1.82 -15.52 -52.34
C ARG A 110 2.98 -16.29 -51.70
N CYS A 111 3.45 -17.31 -52.41
CA CYS A 111 4.56 -18.21 -52.09
C CYS A 111 5.80 -17.91 -52.93
N SER A 112 6.01 -16.62 -53.25
CA SER A 112 7.17 -16.10 -54.01
C SER A 112 7.38 -16.70 -55.41
N GLY A 113 6.40 -17.42 -55.97
CA GLY A 113 6.57 -18.22 -57.18
C GLY A 113 7.33 -19.54 -57.00
N ASN A 114 7.67 -19.90 -55.75
CA ASN A 114 8.52 -21.04 -55.42
C ASN A 114 7.77 -22.13 -54.62
N GLY A 115 6.44 -22.19 -54.73
CA GLY A 115 5.61 -23.15 -54.01
C GLY A 115 4.11 -23.02 -54.30
N THR A 116 3.36 -24.04 -53.91
CA THR A 116 1.90 -24.12 -54.09
C THR A 116 1.18 -23.54 -52.89
N TYR A 117 0.24 -22.61 -53.10
CA TYR A 117 -0.60 -22.07 -52.02
C TYR A 117 -1.82 -22.96 -51.79
N VAL A 118 -1.96 -23.51 -50.58
CA VAL A 118 -3.01 -24.45 -50.19
C VAL A 118 -3.58 -24.07 -48.83
N CYS A 119 -4.91 -23.89 -48.74
CA CYS A 119 -5.63 -23.64 -47.47
C CYS A 119 -5.10 -22.49 -46.59
N GLY A 120 -4.32 -21.56 -47.14
CA GLY A 120 -3.72 -20.43 -46.41
C GLY A 120 -2.21 -20.54 -46.16
N LEU A 121 -1.60 -21.70 -46.41
CA LEU A 121 -0.18 -21.99 -46.25
C LEU A 121 0.50 -22.16 -47.62
N CYS A 122 1.84 -22.18 -47.62
CA CYS A 122 2.67 -22.45 -48.79
C CYS A 122 3.37 -23.81 -48.66
N GLU A 123 3.14 -24.69 -49.63
CA GLU A 123 3.89 -25.94 -49.83
C GLU A 123 5.06 -25.65 -50.78
N CYS A 124 6.28 -25.51 -50.23
CA CYS A 124 7.44 -25.05 -50.99
C CYS A 124 8.03 -26.11 -51.92
N ASN A 125 8.52 -25.65 -53.08
CA ASN A 125 9.28 -26.47 -54.02
C ASN A 125 10.60 -26.92 -53.37
N PRO A 126 11.20 -28.06 -53.79
CA PRO A 126 12.45 -28.57 -53.21
C PRO A 126 13.57 -27.53 -53.18
N SER A 127 14.32 -27.51 -52.07
CA SER A 127 15.34 -26.51 -51.75
C SER A 127 14.86 -25.05 -51.65
N TYR A 128 13.54 -24.82 -51.49
CA TYR A 128 13.00 -23.55 -50.98
C TYR A 128 12.46 -23.67 -49.57
N LEU A 129 12.69 -22.63 -48.77
CA LEU A 129 12.36 -22.58 -47.33
C LEU A 129 11.70 -21.24 -46.98
N GLY A 130 11.05 -21.21 -45.81
CA GLY A 130 10.37 -20.02 -45.29
C GLY A 130 8.84 -20.10 -45.35
N SER A 131 8.14 -19.08 -44.87
CA SER A 131 6.67 -19.08 -44.76
C SER A 131 5.94 -18.85 -46.10
N ARG A 132 6.70 -18.36 -47.07
CA ARG A 132 6.31 -17.98 -48.44
C ARG A 132 7.35 -18.47 -49.46
N CYS A 133 8.15 -19.48 -49.13
CA CYS A 133 9.19 -20.03 -50.00
C CYS A 133 10.22 -18.97 -50.48
N GLU A 134 10.52 -18.02 -49.59
CA GLU A 134 11.33 -16.83 -49.80
C GLU A 134 12.85 -17.08 -49.82
N CYS A 135 13.31 -18.19 -49.24
CA CYS A 135 14.72 -18.59 -49.22
C CYS A 135 15.02 -19.70 -50.20
N GLN A 136 16.23 -19.68 -50.77
CA GLN A 136 16.86 -20.87 -51.34
C GLN A 136 17.84 -21.51 -50.34
N GLU A 137 17.81 -22.84 -50.26
CA GLU A 137 18.69 -23.66 -49.43
C GLU A 137 20.14 -23.60 -49.93
N GLY A 138 20.99 -22.82 -49.25
CA GLY A 138 22.42 -22.70 -49.54
C GLY A 138 22.97 -21.28 -49.66
N GLU A 139 22.13 -20.24 -49.66
CA GLU A 139 22.61 -18.85 -49.65
C GLU A 139 23.27 -18.43 -48.32
N ASN A 140 24.15 -17.42 -48.37
CA ASN A 140 25.08 -17.09 -47.28
C ASN A 140 24.36 -16.77 -45.95
N PRO A 141 24.52 -17.60 -44.90
CA PRO A 141 23.72 -17.49 -43.66
C PRO A 141 24.04 -16.22 -42.86
N SER A 142 25.23 -15.65 -43.01
CA SER A 142 25.67 -14.43 -42.30
C SER A 142 24.95 -13.16 -42.76
N GLY A 143 24.57 -13.07 -44.03
CA GLY A 143 23.81 -11.93 -44.55
C GLY A 143 22.34 -12.01 -44.12
N LEU A 144 21.71 -13.16 -44.37
CA LEU A 144 20.28 -13.37 -44.13
C LEU A 144 19.91 -13.29 -42.64
N GLN A 145 20.80 -13.72 -41.74
CA GLN A 145 20.57 -13.60 -40.29
C GLN A 145 20.55 -12.14 -39.80
N ASN A 146 21.28 -11.21 -40.43
CA ASN A 146 21.28 -9.83 -39.98
C ASN A 146 19.95 -9.10 -40.28
N LEU A 147 19.11 -9.60 -41.19
CA LEU A 147 17.74 -9.11 -41.36
C LEU A 147 16.82 -9.46 -40.17
N CYS A 148 17.19 -10.43 -39.33
CA CYS A 148 16.53 -10.74 -38.07
C CYS A 148 17.06 -9.91 -36.88
N ARG A 149 17.79 -8.81 -37.14
CA ARG A 149 18.44 -7.99 -36.10
C ARG A 149 17.96 -6.54 -36.15
N GLU A 150 17.41 -6.07 -35.05
CA GLU A 150 16.89 -4.70 -34.89
C GLU A 150 17.96 -3.61 -35.10
N ALA A 151 19.18 -3.84 -34.59
CA ALA A 151 20.32 -2.94 -34.72
C ALA A 151 21.65 -3.71 -34.54
N GLU A 152 22.76 -3.19 -35.06
CA GLU A 152 24.09 -3.80 -34.84
C GLU A 152 24.39 -3.95 -33.33
N GLY A 153 25.02 -5.07 -32.96
CA GLY A 153 25.29 -5.42 -31.56
C GLY A 153 24.12 -6.03 -30.78
N LYS A 154 22.85 -5.79 -31.16
CA LYS A 154 21.70 -6.49 -30.54
C LYS A 154 21.65 -7.98 -30.95
N PRO A 155 21.09 -8.88 -30.12
CA PRO A 155 20.89 -10.28 -30.48
C PRO A 155 19.84 -10.44 -31.60
N LEU A 156 19.91 -11.57 -32.33
CA LEU A 156 18.89 -11.94 -33.31
C LEU A 156 17.55 -12.17 -32.62
N CYS A 157 16.46 -11.69 -33.24
CA CYS A 157 15.09 -11.79 -32.71
C CYS A 157 14.97 -11.39 -31.23
N SER A 158 15.71 -10.35 -30.82
CA SER A 158 15.83 -9.87 -29.43
C SER A 158 16.20 -10.96 -28.39
N GLY A 159 16.71 -12.12 -28.83
CA GLY A 159 16.92 -13.32 -27.99
C GLY A 159 15.62 -14.05 -27.59
N ARG A 160 14.46 -13.66 -28.14
CA ARG A 160 13.11 -14.14 -27.79
C ARG A 160 12.38 -14.82 -28.96
N GLY A 161 13.13 -15.27 -29.96
CA GLY A 161 12.62 -16.03 -31.10
C GLY A 161 13.73 -16.67 -31.91
N GLN A 162 13.36 -17.52 -32.86
CA GLN A 162 14.26 -18.12 -33.84
C GLN A 162 14.20 -17.34 -35.15
N CYS A 163 15.36 -16.94 -35.66
CA CYS A 163 15.47 -16.38 -37.01
C CYS A 163 15.37 -17.52 -38.03
N SER A 164 14.32 -17.47 -38.85
CA SER A 164 14.09 -18.38 -39.97
C SER A 164 13.76 -17.54 -41.19
N CYS A 165 14.57 -17.65 -42.25
CA CYS A 165 14.30 -16.96 -43.52
C CYS A 165 14.12 -15.44 -43.43
N SER A 166 15.06 -14.76 -42.78
CA SER A 166 15.02 -13.30 -42.50
C SER A 166 13.82 -12.80 -41.68
N GLN A 167 12.95 -13.70 -41.21
CA GLN A 167 11.82 -13.40 -40.32
C GLN A 167 12.05 -14.03 -38.94
N CYS A 168 11.60 -13.36 -37.89
CA CYS A 168 11.63 -13.90 -36.54
C CYS A 168 10.35 -14.67 -36.20
N SER A 169 10.51 -15.94 -35.82
CA SER A 169 9.46 -16.74 -35.17
C SER A 169 9.61 -16.60 -33.65
N CYS A 170 8.72 -15.84 -33.01
CA CYS A 170 8.81 -15.56 -31.58
C CYS A 170 8.44 -16.78 -30.74
N PHE A 171 9.12 -16.97 -29.60
CA PHE A 171 8.81 -18.06 -28.68
C PHE A 171 7.49 -17.79 -27.94
N GLU A 172 6.77 -18.87 -27.66
CA GLU A 172 5.59 -18.84 -26.78
C GLU A 172 6.00 -18.61 -25.33
N SER A 173 5.10 -18.05 -24.51
CA SER A 173 5.36 -17.77 -23.09
C SER A 173 4.13 -17.99 -22.24
N GLU A 174 4.30 -18.59 -21.07
CA GLU A 174 3.24 -18.78 -20.07
C GLU A 174 2.68 -17.45 -19.54
N PHE A 175 3.44 -16.36 -19.68
CA PHE A 175 3.06 -15.01 -19.20
C PHE A 175 2.28 -14.20 -20.24
N GLY A 176 2.21 -14.65 -21.50
CA GLY A 176 1.51 -13.95 -22.59
C GLY A 176 2.21 -14.09 -23.93
N ARG A 177 2.05 -13.10 -24.81
CA ARG A 177 2.51 -13.15 -26.20
C ARG A 177 3.70 -12.23 -26.45
N ILE A 178 4.74 -12.77 -27.05
CA ILE A 178 5.87 -12.04 -27.64
C ILE A 178 5.57 -11.80 -29.13
N TYR A 179 5.87 -10.61 -29.65
CA TYR A 179 5.53 -10.20 -31.01
C TYR A 179 6.42 -9.06 -31.53
N GLY A 180 6.18 -8.64 -32.78
CA GLY A 180 6.98 -7.66 -33.51
C GLY A 180 7.93 -8.34 -34.52
N PRO A 181 8.38 -7.63 -35.57
CA PRO A 181 9.28 -8.17 -36.60
C PRO A 181 10.58 -8.77 -36.06
N PHE A 182 11.04 -8.33 -34.88
CA PHE A 182 12.24 -8.81 -34.21
C PHE A 182 11.95 -9.49 -32.86
N CYS A 183 10.68 -9.79 -32.54
CA CYS A 183 10.28 -10.24 -31.20
C CYS A 183 10.69 -9.24 -30.09
N GLU A 184 10.66 -7.95 -30.43
CA GLU A 184 11.03 -6.81 -29.60
C GLU A 184 9.91 -6.38 -28.64
N CYS A 185 8.65 -6.74 -28.92
CA CYS A 185 7.49 -6.42 -28.11
C CYS A 185 6.92 -7.63 -27.36
N ASP A 186 6.23 -7.35 -26.26
CA ASP A 186 5.36 -8.29 -25.56
C ASP A 186 4.17 -7.56 -24.92
N ASN A 187 3.22 -8.31 -24.36
CA ASN A 187 2.02 -7.79 -23.68
C ASN A 187 2.00 -8.06 -22.16
N PHE A 188 3.16 -8.30 -21.52
CA PHE A 188 3.25 -8.65 -20.10
C PHE A 188 4.35 -7.94 -19.31
N SER A 189 5.28 -7.23 -19.96
CA SER A 189 6.39 -6.51 -19.34
C SER A 189 6.04 -5.08 -18.87
N CYS A 190 4.83 -4.59 -19.13
CA CYS A 190 4.40 -3.26 -18.67
C CYS A 190 4.37 -3.14 -17.13
N ALA A 191 4.28 -1.90 -16.66
CA ALA A 191 4.24 -1.56 -15.25
C ALA A 191 3.05 -2.22 -14.52
N ARG A 192 3.30 -2.58 -13.24
CA ARG A 192 2.31 -3.21 -12.35
C ARG A 192 2.06 -2.33 -11.14
N ASN A 193 0.78 -2.13 -10.81
CA ASN A 193 0.34 -1.42 -9.63
C ASN A 193 -0.35 -2.41 -8.69
N ARG A 194 0.10 -2.52 -7.42
CA ARG A 194 -0.38 -3.53 -6.45
C ARG A 194 -0.38 -4.97 -7.02
N GLY A 195 0.59 -5.28 -7.90
CA GLY A 195 0.71 -6.56 -8.60
C GLY A 195 -0.04 -6.67 -9.94
N VAL A 196 -1.02 -5.80 -10.21
CA VAL A 196 -1.87 -5.86 -11.41
C VAL A 196 -1.24 -5.06 -12.56
N LEU A 197 -1.13 -5.68 -13.73
CA LEU A 197 -0.64 -5.08 -14.97
C LEU A 197 -1.53 -3.90 -15.39
N CYS A 198 -0.93 -2.73 -15.69
CA CYS A 198 -1.68 -1.52 -16.07
C CYS A 198 -2.85 -1.17 -15.13
N SER A 199 -2.68 -1.46 -13.82
CA SER A 199 -3.72 -1.34 -12.78
C SER A 199 -5.04 -2.10 -13.03
N GLY A 200 -5.12 -2.95 -14.07
CA GLY A 200 -6.39 -3.54 -14.53
C GLY A 200 -7.28 -2.55 -15.31
N HIS A 201 -6.72 -1.44 -15.78
CA HIS A 201 -7.42 -0.33 -16.43
C HIS A 201 -6.79 0.09 -17.76
N GLY A 202 -6.05 -0.82 -18.40
CA GLY A 202 -5.44 -0.62 -19.71
C GLY A 202 -4.82 -1.91 -20.25
N GLU A 203 -4.57 -1.92 -21.56
CA GLU A 203 -3.88 -3.03 -22.23
C GLU A 203 -2.37 -2.77 -22.29
N CYS A 204 -1.55 -3.81 -22.11
CA CYS A 204 -0.11 -3.71 -22.26
C CYS A 204 0.30 -3.91 -23.73
N HIS A 205 0.95 -2.91 -24.32
CA HIS A 205 1.44 -2.93 -25.69
C HIS A 205 2.91 -2.52 -25.74
N CYS A 206 3.82 -3.48 -25.95
CA CYS A 206 5.26 -3.25 -26.10
C CYS A 206 5.91 -2.48 -24.92
N GLY A 207 5.46 -2.74 -23.69
CA GLY A 207 5.96 -2.08 -22.48
C GLY A 207 5.18 -0.83 -22.05
N GLU A 208 4.35 -0.24 -22.92
CA GLU A 208 3.46 0.87 -22.59
C GLU A 208 2.04 0.38 -22.24
N CYS A 209 1.41 0.98 -21.23
CA CYS A 209 -0.01 0.77 -20.94
C CYS A 209 -0.89 1.70 -21.78
N LYS A 210 -1.79 1.13 -22.58
CA LYS A 210 -2.84 1.86 -23.31
C LYS A 210 -4.12 1.86 -22.47
N CYS A 211 -4.34 2.95 -21.73
CA CYS A 211 -5.42 3.05 -20.76
C CYS A 211 -6.81 3.01 -21.42
N HIS A 212 -7.76 2.42 -20.70
CA HIS A 212 -9.17 2.47 -21.06
C HIS A 212 -9.75 3.87 -20.85
N ALA A 213 -10.87 4.18 -21.53
CA ALA A 213 -11.57 5.44 -21.35
C ALA A 213 -11.93 5.66 -19.87
N GLY A 214 -11.58 6.83 -19.33
CA GLY A 214 -11.74 7.15 -17.90
C GLY A 214 -10.47 7.00 -17.05
N TYR A 215 -9.34 6.55 -17.62
CA TYR A 215 -8.08 6.35 -16.89
C TYR A 215 -6.87 6.96 -17.62
N VAL A 216 -5.91 7.46 -16.84
CA VAL A 216 -4.68 8.14 -17.32
C VAL A 216 -3.46 7.79 -16.48
N GLY A 217 -2.28 8.24 -16.93
CA GLY A 217 -0.97 7.98 -16.34
C GLY A 217 -0.34 6.68 -16.83
N ASP A 218 0.98 6.57 -16.74
CA ASP A 218 1.79 5.51 -17.35
C ASP A 218 1.39 4.08 -16.92
N ASN A 219 0.78 3.96 -15.73
CA ASN A 219 0.33 2.71 -15.14
C ASN A 219 -1.22 2.56 -15.13
N CYS A 220 -1.94 3.48 -15.78
CA CYS A 220 -3.41 3.60 -15.79
C CYS A 220 -4.06 3.59 -14.39
N ASN A 221 -3.35 4.08 -13.37
CA ASN A 221 -3.79 4.07 -11.97
C ASN A 221 -4.68 5.28 -11.61
N CYS A 222 -4.72 6.31 -12.46
CA CYS A 222 -5.37 7.58 -12.17
C CYS A 222 -6.74 7.64 -12.86
N SER A 223 -7.82 7.68 -12.10
CA SER A 223 -9.15 7.89 -12.67
C SER A 223 -9.35 9.35 -13.09
N THR A 224 -10.01 9.58 -14.22
CA THR A 224 -10.48 10.91 -14.64
C THR A 224 -11.91 11.21 -14.17
N ASP A 225 -12.53 10.31 -13.41
CA ASP A 225 -13.83 10.61 -12.79
C ASP A 225 -13.64 11.62 -11.65
N ILE A 226 -14.54 12.60 -11.63
CA ILE A 226 -14.60 13.71 -10.66
C ILE A 226 -15.80 13.55 -9.70
N SER A 227 -16.58 12.47 -9.83
CA SER A 227 -17.76 12.21 -9.00
C SER A 227 -17.43 12.14 -7.51
N THR A 228 -16.34 11.47 -7.14
CA THR A 228 -15.82 11.33 -5.77
C THR A 228 -15.31 12.64 -5.18
N CYS A 229 -14.81 13.55 -6.02
CA CYS A 229 -14.33 14.87 -5.62
C CYS A 229 -15.46 15.90 -5.42
N ARG A 230 -16.72 15.54 -5.69
CA ARG A 230 -17.88 16.45 -5.60
C ARG A 230 -18.49 16.44 -4.19
N GLY A 231 -18.35 17.57 -3.49
CA GLY A 231 -18.94 17.76 -2.16
C GLY A 231 -20.46 17.91 -2.19
N LYS A 232 -21.08 17.95 -0.99
CA LYS A 232 -22.55 18.05 -0.80
C LYS A 232 -23.21 19.22 -1.56
N GLU A 233 -22.50 20.34 -1.74
CA GLU A 233 -22.97 21.52 -2.48
C GLU A 233 -22.79 21.42 -4.02
N GLY A 234 -22.28 20.31 -4.54
CA GLY A 234 -22.02 20.13 -5.98
C GLY A 234 -20.68 20.73 -6.47
N ARG A 235 -19.98 21.49 -5.63
CA ARG A 235 -18.61 22.00 -5.86
C ARG A 235 -17.60 20.86 -5.88
N ILE A 236 -16.49 21.06 -6.60
CA ILE A 236 -15.38 20.09 -6.66
C ILE A 236 -14.34 20.52 -5.62
N CYS A 237 -13.99 19.63 -4.68
CA CYS A 237 -13.05 19.90 -3.59
C CYS A 237 -13.35 21.20 -2.82
N SER A 238 -14.65 21.53 -2.66
CA SER A 238 -15.16 22.75 -2.03
C SER A 238 -14.59 24.06 -2.60
N ASP A 239 -14.07 24.04 -3.84
CA ASP A 239 -13.28 25.10 -4.48
C ASP A 239 -11.96 25.45 -3.74
N ARG A 240 -11.55 24.63 -2.76
CA ARG A 240 -10.35 24.79 -1.91
C ARG A 240 -9.18 23.86 -2.28
N GLY A 241 -9.26 23.20 -3.43
CA GLY A 241 -8.29 22.20 -3.86
C GLY A 241 -8.48 21.77 -5.31
N HIS A 242 -7.73 20.75 -5.72
CA HIS A 242 -7.78 20.18 -7.06
C HIS A 242 -8.10 18.67 -6.99
N CYS A 243 -8.99 18.20 -7.85
CA CYS A 243 -9.28 16.77 -7.99
C CYS A 243 -8.18 16.11 -8.81
N VAL A 244 -7.46 15.16 -8.21
CA VAL A 244 -6.38 14.39 -8.83
C VAL A 244 -6.67 12.92 -8.62
N CYS A 245 -6.80 12.15 -9.71
CA CYS A 245 -7.07 10.71 -9.67
C CYS A 245 -8.33 10.28 -8.87
N GLY A 246 -9.35 11.15 -8.80
CA GLY A 246 -10.56 10.93 -8.00
C GLY A 246 -10.41 11.26 -6.50
N GLN A 247 -9.34 11.94 -6.08
CA GLN A 247 -9.14 12.42 -4.71
C GLN A 247 -8.86 13.92 -4.68
N CYS A 248 -9.32 14.62 -3.64
CA CYS A 248 -9.08 16.06 -3.50
C CYS A 248 -7.73 16.37 -2.85
N GLN A 249 -6.86 17.05 -3.58
CA GLN A 249 -5.64 17.65 -3.05
C GLN A 249 -5.93 19.10 -2.62
N CYS A 250 -6.12 19.31 -1.33
CA CYS A 250 -6.44 20.63 -0.77
C CYS A 250 -5.25 21.59 -0.91
N THR A 251 -5.52 22.79 -1.44
CA THR A 251 -4.52 23.85 -1.67
C THR A 251 -4.63 25.01 -0.67
N GLU A 252 -5.80 25.20 -0.04
CA GLU A 252 -5.94 26.22 1.02
C GLU A 252 -5.27 25.80 2.34
N PRO A 253 -4.52 26.70 3.00
CA PRO A 253 -3.78 26.38 4.22
C PRO A 253 -4.73 26.15 5.41
N GLY A 254 -4.86 24.89 5.81
CA GLY A 254 -5.74 24.44 6.89
C GLY A 254 -7.07 23.84 6.42
N ALA A 255 -7.29 23.71 5.11
CA ALA A 255 -8.40 22.94 4.56
C ALA A 255 -8.07 21.42 4.55
N PHE A 256 -9.02 20.59 4.98
CA PHE A 256 -8.92 19.13 5.03
C PHE A 256 -10.31 18.47 4.90
N GLY A 257 -10.33 17.13 4.89
CA GLY A 257 -11.52 16.33 4.58
C GLY A 257 -11.48 15.77 3.15
N GLU A 258 -12.36 14.82 2.83
CA GLU A 258 -12.35 14.12 1.53
C GLU A 258 -12.63 15.06 0.35
N THR A 259 -13.32 16.18 0.61
CA THR A 259 -13.65 17.22 -0.37
C THR A 259 -13.18 18.61 0.07
N CYS A 260 -12.14 18.68 0.92
CA CYS A 260 -11.58 19.93 1.49
C CYS A 260 -12.61 20.82 2.22
N GLU A 261 -13.68 20.22 2.73
CA GLU A 261 -14.81 20.93 3.31
C GLU A 261 -14.50 21.53 4.70
N LYS A 262 -13.65 20.88 5.49
CA LYS A 262 -13.29 21.31 6.85
C LYS A 262 -12.14 22.30 6.78
N CYS A 263 -12.34 23.55 7.23
CA CYS A 263 -11.28 24.56 7.27
C CYS A 263 -11.41 25.49 8.49
N PRO A 264 -10.71 25.22 9.61
CA PRO A 264 -10.74 26.04 10.83
C PRO A 264 -10.18 27.46 10.64
N THR A 265 -9.27 27.62 9.68
CA THR A 265 -8.59 28.88 9.34
C THR A 265 -9.37 29.75 8.35
N CYS A 266 -10.37 29.18 7.66
CA CYS A 266 -11.18 29.90 6.69
C CYS A 266 -12.23 30.78 7.40
N PRO A 267 -12.42 32.04 6.98
CA PRO A 267 -13.30 32.97 7.69
C PRO A 267 -14.74 32.46 7.79
N ASP A 268 -15.30 31.86 6.73
CA ASP A 268 -16.74 31.57 6.61
C ASP A 268 -17.26 30.60 7.70
N ALA A 269 -16.45 29.62 8.10
CA ALA A 269 -16.85 28.56 9.01
C ALA A 269 -16.91 29.03 10.47
N CYS A 270 -15.89 29.75 10.95
CA CYS A 270 -15.90 30.29 12.31
C CYS A 270 -16.67 31.61 12.43
N SER A 271 -16.80 32.44 11.39
CA SER A 271 -17.51 33.73 11.46
C SER A 271 -19.02 33.59 11.63
N THR A 272 -19.66 32.79 10.78
CA THR A 272 -21.11 32.54 10.85
C THR A 272 -21.56 31.99 12.21
N LYS A 273 -20.72 31.16 12.84
CA LYS A 273 -20.95 30.65 14.20
C LYS A 273 -20.59 31.66 15.29
N ARG A 274 -19.55 32.48 15.10
CA ARG A 274 -19.15 33.56 16.01
C ARG A 274 -20.26 34.58 16.21
N ASP A 275 -21.00 34.96 15.16
CA ASP A 275 -22.08 35.94 15.26
C ASP A 275 -23.18 35.47 16.24
N CYS A 276 -23.51 34.17 16.23
CA CYS A 276 -24.38 33.54 17.23
C CYS A 276 -23.77 33.60 18.65
N VAL A 277 -22.50 33.24 18.81
CA VAL A 277 -21.81 33.23 20.12
C VAL A 277 -21.70 34.64 20.72
N GLU A 278 -21.37 35.67 19.92
CA GLU A 278 -21.35 37.06 20.37
C GLU A 278 -22.75 37.54 20.79
N CYS A 279 -23.79 37.21 20.02
CA CYS A 279 -25.18 37.54 20.37
C CYS A 279 -25.58 36.96 21.74
N LEU A 280 -25.23 35.69 22.00
CA LEU A 280 -25.54 35.01 23.27
C LEU A 280 -24.74 35.56 24.46
N LEU A 281 -23.44 35.88 24.27
CA LEU A 281 -22.61 36.48 25.32
C LEU A 281 -23.15 37.84 25.75
N LEU A 282 -23.45 38.72 24.78
CA LEU A 282 -23.90 40.10 25.02
C LEU A 282 -25.25 40.18 25.75
N HIS A 283 -26.15 39.23 25.51
CA HIS A 283 -27.54 39.29 26.01
C HIS A 283 -27.84 38.29 27.15
N SER A 284 -26.80 37.69 27.75
CA SER A 284 -26.91 36.71 28.86
C SER A 284 -27.68 37.20 30.10
N GLY A 285 -27.99 38.50 30.20
CA GLY A 285 -28.82 39.10 31.26
C GLY A 285 -30.12 39.81 30.80
N SER A 286 -30.49 39.79 29.51
CA SER A 286 -31.69 40.48 28.98
C SER A 286 -32.73 39.50 28.42
N PRO A 287 -34.00 39.51 28.89
CA PRO A 287 -35.04 38.63 28.34
C PRO A 287 -35.63 39.12 27.02
N ALA A 288 -35.46 40.40 26.65
CA ALA A 288 -36.14 41.00 25.48
C ALA A 288 -35.43 40.65 24.16
N ASP A 289 -34.10 40.75 24.13
CA ASP A 289 -33.28 40.58 22.91
C ASP A 289 -33.00 39.10 22.59
N ASN A 290 -33.21 38.23 23.57
CA ASN A 290 -32.97 36.79 23.53
C ASN A 290 -33.72 36.12 22.34
N GLN A 291 -34.92 36.60 21.98
CA GLN A 291 -35.68 36.11 20.83
C GLN A 291 -34.95 36.28 19.49
N THR A 292 -34.14 37.33 19.35
CA THR A 292 -33.37 37.62 18.13
C THR A 292 -32.16 36.69 18.03
N CYS A 293 -31.40 36.52 19.12
CA CYS A 293 -30.28 35.58 19.16
C CYS A 293 -30.75 34.12 18.99
N GLN A 294 -31.90 33.73 19.55
CA GLN A 294 -32.47 32.39 19.34
C GLN A 294 -32.80 32.09 17.87
N ASN A 295 -33.21 33.09 17.09
CA ASN A 295 -33.43 32.93 15.66
C ASN A 295 -32.11 32.84 14.86
N LEU A 296 -31.07 33.56 15.28
CA LEU A 296 -29.73 33.48 14.70
C LEU A 296 -29.03 32.14 14.99
N CYS A 297 -29.18 31.64 16.22
CA CYS A 297 -28.59 30.39 16.71
C CYS A 297 -29.48 29.14 16.48
N LYS A 298 -30.50 29.23 15.62
CA LYS A 298 -31.58 28.23 15.53
C LYS A 298 -31.11 26.81 15.16
N ASP A 299 -30.06 26.72 14.35
CA ASP A 299 -29.49 25.45 13.88
C ASP A 299 -28.27 25.01 14.71
N GLU A 300 -28.01 25.72 15.81
CA GLU A 300 -26.99 25.40 16.80
C GLU A 300 -27.60 24.72 18.03
N VAL A 301 -26.83 23.83 18.65
CA VAL A 301 -27.04 23.32 20.00
C VAL A 301 -25.89 23.86 20.85
N VAL A 302 -26.15 24.82 21.72
CA VAL A 302 -25.10 25.53 22.47
C VAL A 302 -24.96 24.93 23.87
N THR A 303 -23.75 24.49 24.20
CA THR A 303 -23.35 23.99 25.52
C THR A 303 -22.29 24.89 26.13
N TRP A 304 -22.43 25.22 27.42
CA TRP A 304 -21.52 26.13 28.13
C TRP A 304 -20.59 25.34 29.04
N VAL A 305 -19.28 25.48 28.84
CA VAL A 305 -18.23 24.74 29.56
C VAL A 305 -17.26 25.68 30.28
N ASP A 306 -16.77 25.26 31.45
CA ASP A 306 -15.80 26.04 32.23
C ASP A 306 -14.35 25.82 31.76
N ALA A 307 -14.10 24.81 30.92
CA ALA A 307 -12.85 24.59 30.21
C ALA A 307 -13.12 23.78 28.93
N ILE A 308 -12.38 24.05 27.85
CA ILE A 308 -12.46 23.31 26.58
C ILE A 308 -11.39 22.21 26.55
N GLY A 309 -11.82 20.96 26.37
CA GLY A 309 -10.92 19.81 26.17
C GLY A 309 -10.21 19.87 24.82
N LYS A 310 -8.97 19.38 24.76
CA LYS A 310 -8.11 19.39 23.55
C LYS A 310 -8.02 18.02 22.85
N ASP A 311 -8.90 17.09 23.20
CA ASP A 311 -8.76 15.65 22.89
C ASP A 311 -9.71 15.16 21.77
N ASP A 312 -10.79 15.91 21.49
CA ASP A 312 -11.73 15.59 20.41
C ASP A 312 -11.15 15.91 19.03
N GLN A 313 -10.58 14.90 18.35
CA GLN A 313 -10.03 15.02 16.99
C GLN A 313 -11.08 15.42 15.92
N GLU A 314 -12.37 15.34 16.25
CA GLU A 314 -13.48 15.67 15.34
C GLU A 314 -14.03 17.09 15.54
N ALA A 315 -13.63 17.79 16.61
CA ALA A 315 -14.10 19.13 16.94
C ALA A 315 -13.22 20.24 16.35
N VAL A 316 -13.85 21.23 15.70
CA VAL A 316 -13.15 22.40 15.17
C VAL A 316 -13.08 23.49 16.23
N LEU A 317 -11.88 23.88 16.66
CA LEU A 317 -11.64 24.97 17.61
C LEU A 317 -11.58 26.32 16.89
N CYS A 318 -12.53 27.20 17.20
CA CYS A 318 -12.55 28.60 16.81
C CYS A 318 -12.13 29.48 18.00
N PHE A 319 -11.43 30.59 17.73
CA PHE A 319 -11.13 31.61 18.74
C PHE A 319 -11.18 33.02 18.12
N TYR A 320 -11.54 34.02 18.92
CA TYR A 320 -11.57 35.42 18.50
C TYR A 320 -11.34 36.37 19.68
N LYS A 321 -10.99 37.64 19.39
CA LYS A 321 -10.91 38.69 20.40
C LYS A 321 -12.26 39.36 20.60
N THR A 322 -12.69 39.50 21.86
CA THR A 322 -13.90 40.26 22.22
C THR A 322 -13.62 41.76 22.25
N ALA A 323 -14.67 42.58 22.34
CA ALA A 323 -14.57 44.04 22.47
C ALA A 323 -13.85 44.53 23.75
N GLN A 324 -13.52 43.62 24.69
CA GLN A 324 -12.77 43.92 25.93
C GLN A 324 -11.30 43.42 25.86
N ASP A 325 -10.83 43.07 24.65
CA ASP A 325 -9.50 42.51 24.34
C ASP A 325 -9.17 41.14 24.99
N CYS A 326 -10.16 40.49 25.59
CA CYS A 326 -10.06 39.10 26.06
C CYS A 326 -10.23 38.10 24.90
N VAL A 327 -9.66 36.90 25.04
CA VAL A 327 -9.78 35.83 24.03
C VAL A 327 -11.00 34.96 24.35
N MET A 328 -11.93 34.87 23.40
CA MET A 328 -13.04 33.94 23.45
C MET A 328 -12.71 32.67 22.67
N LEU A 329 -13.02 31.50 23.24
CA LEU A 329 -12.81 30.20 22.62
C LEU A 329 -14.13 29.43 22.56
N PHE A 330 -14.37 28.74 21.43
CA PHE A 330 -15.46 27.77 21.29
C PHE A 330 -15.05 26.65 20.34
N THR A 331 -15.57 25.44 20.53
CA THR A 331 -15.50 24.38 19.52
C THR A 331 -16.86 24.17 18.87
N TYR A 332 -16.88 23.60 17.66
CA TYR A 332 -18.10 23.07 17.07
C TYR A 332 -17.87 21.68 16.43
N THR A 333 -18.93 20.86 16.44
CA THR A 333 -19.04 19.60 15.69
C THR A 333 -20.34 19.59 14.90
N GLU A 334 -20.36 18.99 13.70
CA GLU A 334 -21.59 18.79 12.95
C GLU A 334 -22.30 17.50 13.38
N LEU A 335 -23.59 17.61 13.69
CA LEU A 335 -24.45 16.47 14.00
C LEU A 335 -24.96 15.84 12.69
N PRO A 336 -25.21 14.51 12.64
CA PRO A 336 -25.82 13.85 11.49
C PRO A 336 -27.20 14.40 11.05
N SER A 337 -27.83 15.21 11.90
CA SER A 337 -29.10 15.92 11.64
C SER A 337 -28.95 17.24 10.86
N GLY A 338 -27.72 17.64 10.48
CA GLY A 338 -27.46 18.92 9.80
C GLY A 338 -27.46 20.14 10.72
N LYS A 339 -27.49 19.94 12.04
CA LYS A 339 -27.25 20.97 13.06
C LYS A 339 -25.79 20.95 13.52
N SER A 340 -25.32 22.01 14.15
CA SER A 340 -24.01 22.02 14.81
C SER A 340 -24.16 22.00 16.33
N ASN A 341 -23.30 21.28 17.03
CA ASN A 341 -23.17 21.35 18.47
C ASN A 341 -21.97 22.24 18.80
N LEU A 342 -22.21 23.37 19.47
CA LEU A 342 -21.15 24.25 19.97
C LEU A 342 -20.84 23.93 21.44
N THR A 343 -19.56 23.88 21.78
CA THR A 343 -19.10 24.00 23.17
C THR A 343 -18.43 25.36 23.32
N VAL A 344 -18.95 26.18 24.24
CA VAL A 344 -18.60 27.60 24.38
C VAL A 344 -18.04 27.82 25.77
N LEU A 345 -16.86 28.46 25.86
CA LEU A 345 -16.24 28.77 27.15
C LEU A 345 -17.12 29.78 27.93
N ARG A 346 -17.42 29.50 29.21
CA ARG A 346 -18.36 30.32 30.00
C ARG A 346 -17.85 31.74 30.27
N GLU A 347 -16.55 31.91 30.49
CA GLU A 347 -15.89 33.21 30.70
C GLU A 347 -14.69 33.32 29.74
N PRO A 348 -14.51 34.43 29.00
CA PRO A 348 -13.39 34.58 28.08
C PRO A 348 -12.06 34.71 28.83
N GLU A 349 -10.97 34.20 28.26
CA GLU A 349 -9.62 34.30 28.84
C GLU A 349 -9.10 35.74 28.75
N CYS A 350 -9.33 36.51 29.82
CA CYS A 350 -8.82 37.86 30.00
C CYS A 350 -7.43 37.83 30.67
N GLY A 351 -6.39 38.20 29.93
CA GLY A 351 -5.04 38.31 30.48
C GLY A 351 -4.90 39.51 31.44
N THR A 352 -4.85 39.26 32.76
CA THR A 352 -4.57 40.33 33.72
C THR A 352 -3.13 40.82 33.56
N ALA A 353 -2.94 42.08 33.16
CA ALA A 353 -1.62 42.69 33.06
C ALA A 353 -0.90 42.63 34.43
N PRO A 354 0.36 42.14 34.49
CA PRO A 354 1.05 41.96 35.76
C PRO A 354 1.34 43.33 36.38
N ASN A 355 0.89 43.52 37.63
CA ASN A 355 1.10 44.76 38.37
C ASN A 355 2.59 45.09 38.49
N VAL A 356 3.03 46.14 37.80
CA VAL A 356 4.45 46.58 37.75
C VAL A 356 5.03 46.77 39.16
N THR A 357 4.20 47.19 40.11
CA THR A 357 4.55 47.35 41.53
C THR A 357 4.97 46.04 42.21
N THR A 358 4.36 44.89 41.91
CA THR A 358 4.73 43.62 42.55
C THR A 358 6.06 43.09 42.02
N ILE A 359 6.31 43.23 40.72
CA ILE A 359 7.61 42.91 40.09
C ILE A 359 8.71 43.81 40.68
N LEU A 360 8.47 45.12 40.76
CA LEU A 360 9.44 46.07 41.31
C LEU A 360 9.81 45.75 42.76
N LEU A 361 8.81 45.47 43.61
CA LEU A 361 9.03 45.13 45.02
C LEU A 361 9.78 43.79 45.19
N ALA A 362 9.49 42.78 44.37
CA ALA A 362 10.19 41.50 44.41
C ALA A 362 11.68 41.63 44.01
N VAL A 363 11.97 42.41 42.97
CA VAL A 363 13.35 42.66 42.51
C VAL A 363 14.14 43.48 43.53
N VAL A 364 13.57 44.59 44.05
CA VAL A 364 14.25 45.43 45.06
C VAL A 364 14.45 44.65 46.37
N GLY A 365 13.44 43.90 46.83
CA GLY A 365 13.52 43.13 48.07
C GLY A 365 14.58 42.02 48.03
N SER A 366 14.69 41.30 46.92
CA SER A 366 15.69 40.25 46.74
C SER A 366 17.12 40.79 46.67
N ILE A 367 17.35 41.91 45.97
CA ILE A 367 18.66 42.59 45.92
C ILE A 367 19.09 43.03 47.34
N LEU A 368 18.20 43.66 48.11
CA LEU A 368 18.49 44.10 49.47
C LEU A 368 18.81 42.92 50.40
N LEU A 369 18.03 41.84 50.32
CA LEU A 369 18.22 40.64 51.16
C LEU A 369 19.58 39.97 50.88
N ILE A 370 19.95 39.83 49.61
CA ILE A 370 21.28 39.32 49.21
C ILE A 370 22.39 40.23 49.76
N GLY A 371 22.23 41.56 49.67
CA GLY A 371 23.16 42.52 50.24
C GLY A 371 23.36 42.36 51.75
N PHE A 372 22.28 42.22 52.53
CA PHE A 372 22.36 41.97 53.96
C PHE A 372 23.02 40.63 54.31
N VAL A 373 22.75 39.56 53.56
CA VAL A 373 23.40 38.25 53.76
C VAL A 373 24.90 38.32 53.49
N LEU A 374 25.31 38.97 52.39
CA LEU A 374 26.74 39.15 52.06
C LEU A 374 27.47 40.00 53.11
N LEU A 375 26.86 41.09 53.59
CA LEU A 375 27.41 41.91 54.67
C LEU A 375 27.52 41.12 55.99
N GLY A 376 26.52 40.29 56.31
CA GLY A 376 26.54 39.40 57.47
C GLY A 376 27.67 38.37 57.41
N ILE A 377 27.82 37.69 56.27
CA ILE A 377 28.91 36.73 56.02
C ILE A 377 30.27 37.43 56.09
N TRP A 378 30.45 38.56 55.42
CA TRP A 378 31.69 39.33 55.48
C TRP A 378 32.04 39.76 56.90
N LYS A 379 31.07 40.30 57.66
CA LYS A 379 31.29 40.72 59.04
C LYS A 379 31.66 39.53 59.94
N LEU A 380 31.02 38.38 59.76
CA LEU A 380 31.33 37.14 60.49
C LEU A 380 32.73 36.61 60.14
N LEU A 381 33.13 36.59 58.87
CA LEU A 381 34.49 36.22 58.44
C LEU A 381 35.55 37.15 59.02
N VAL A 382 35.34 38.47 58.97
CA VAL A 382 36.22 39.47 59.57
C VAL A 382 36.33 39.26 61.08
N THR A 383 35.21 39.08 61.80
CA THR A 383 35.23 38.83 63.25
C THR A 383 35.90 37.49 63.62
N ILE A 384 35.81 36.45 62.78
CA ILE A 384 36.54 35.20 63.01
C ILE A 384 38.05 35.39 62.77
N HIS A 385 38.45 36.12 61.73
CA HIS A 385 39.86 36.40 61.46
C HIS A 385 40.49 37.27 62.55
N ASP A 386 39.82 38.36 62.93
CA ASP A 386 40.24 39.28 63.98
C ASP A 386 40.36 38.58 65.35
N ARG A 387 39.40 37.73 65.72
CA ARG A 387 39.52 36.90 66.94
C ARG A 387 40.65 35.86 66.87
N ARG A 388 41.00 35.35 65.68
CA ARG A 388 42.14 34.43 65.50
C ARG A 388 43.48 35.16 65.65
N GLU A 389 43.66 36.29 64.98
CA GLU A 389 44.89 37.08 65.10
C GLU A 389 45.03 37.69 66.51
N PHE A 390 43.94 38.11 67.16
CA PHE A 390 43.97 38.56 68.56
C PHE A 390 44.38 37.43 69.52
N ALA A 391 43.88 36.21 69.34
CA ALA A 391 44.28 35.05 70.14
C ALA A 391 45.76 34.68 69.92
N LYS A 392 46.23 34.71 68.67
CA LYS A 392 47.64 34.53 68.30
C LYS A 392 48.54 35.59 68.92
N PHE A 393 48.18 36.87 68.83
CA PHE A 393 48.89 37.98 69.44
C PHE A 393 48.93 37.89 70.97
N GLN A 394 47.87 37.40 71.63
CA GLN A 394 47.92 37.08 73.06
C GLN A 394 48.88 35.93 73.38
N SER A 395 48.93 34.87 72.55
CA SER A 395 49.84 33.74 72.76
C SER A 395 51.32 34.11 72.52
N GLU A 396 51.60 34.99 71.57
CA GLU A 396 52.93 35.54 71.33
C GLU A 396 53.35 36.46 72.50
N ARG A 397 52.44 37.32 72.99
CA ARG A 397 52.68 38.13 74.20
C ARG A 397 52.86 37.32 75.48
N SER A 398 52.21 36.16 75.63
CA SER A 398 52.41 35.30 76.80
C SER A 398 53.72 34.52 76.70
N ARG A 399 54.09 33.99 75.53
CA ARG A 399 55.39 33.32 75.32
C ARG A 399 56.58 34.27 75.54
N ALA A 400 56.50 35.48 75.00
CA ALA A 400 57.51 36.52 75.24
C ALA A 400 57.65 36.93 76.73
N ARG A 401 56.60 36.74 77.55
CA ARG A 401 56.67 36.94 79.00
C ARG A 401 57.35 35.79 79.74
N TYR A 402 57.34 34.56 79.20
CA TYR A 402 57.96 33.39 79.85
C TYR A 402 59.48 33.33 79.62
N GLU A 403 59.97 33.71 78.44
CA GLU A 403 61.42 33.68 78.13
C GLU A 403 62.25 34.66 79.01
N MET A 404 61.62 35.67 79.62
CA MET A 404 62.28 36.61 80.53
C MET A 404 62.43 36.11 81.97
N ALA A 405 61.99 34.89 82.31
CA ALA A 405 61.63 34.55 83.70
C ALA A 405 62.14 33.21 84.29
N SER A 406 63.32 32.69 83.91
CA SER A 406 64.20 31.96 84.87
C SER A 406 65.58 31.57 84.32
N ASN A 407 66.65 31.90 85.05
CA ASN A 407 67.96 31.22 84.97
C ASN A 407 68.22 30.53 86.33
N PRO A 408 68.36 29.19 86.39
CA PRO A 408 68.26 28.43 87.65
C PRO A 408 69.46 28.51 88.61
N LEU A 409 70.55 29.21 88.27
CA LEU A 409 71.78 29.25 89.09
C LEU A 409 72.00 30.54 89.90
N TYR A 410 71.14 31.56 89.78
CA TYR A 410 71.41 32.87 90.38
C TYR A 410 70.80 33.07 91.78
N ARG A 411 71.63 32.97 92.84
CA ARG A 411 71.31 33.45 94.19
C ARG A 411 71.94 34.82 94.45
N LYS A 412 71.19 35.74 95.05
CA LYS A 412 71.69 37.06 95.52
C LYS A 412 72.34 36.92 96.92
N PRO A 413 73.40 37.67 97.23
CA PRO A 413 74.10 37.59 98.51
C PRO A 413 73.33 38.26 99.67
N ILE A 414 73.66 37.87 100.90
CA ILE A 414 73.15 38.42 102.17
C ILE A 414 74.30 39.16 102.86
N SER A 415 74.02 40.31 103.49
CA SER A 415 75.06 41.21 104.02
C SER A 415 74.67 41.90 105.33
N THR A 416 75.00 41.30 106.47
CA THR A 416 74.99 41.96 107.80
C THR A 416 75.97 41.32 108.79
N HIS A 417 76.47 42.19 109.68
CA HIS A 417 77.26 42.01 110.91
C HIS A 417 78.75 42.41 110.82
N ALA A 418 79.38 43.20 111.71
CA ALA A 418 79.03 44.11 112.84
C ALA A 418 80.20 44.04 113.88
N VAL A 419 80.75 45.08 114.53
CA VAL A 419 80.79 46.56 114.41
C VAL A 419 82.13 47.04 115.08
N ASP A 420 82.38 48.36 115.18
CA ASP A 420 83.28 49.08 116.12
C ASP A 420 84.82 48.94 115.93
N PHE A 421 85.70 49.91 116.27
CA PHE A 421 85.62 51.30 116.82
C PHE A 421 86.94 52.08 116.48
N THR A 422 87.35 53.30 116.90
CA THR A 422 86.92 54.41 117.81
C THR A 422 87.72 55.71 117.46
N PHE A 423 87.16 56.92 117.67
CA PHE A 423 87.83 58.24 117.93
C PHE A 423 88.81 58.81 116.85
N ASN A 424 88.94 60.13 116.55
CA ASN A 424 88.75 61.43 117.23
C ASN A 424 88.20 62.47 116.20
N LYS A 425 87.37 63.49 116.49
CA LYS A 425 87.33 64.56 117.54
C LYS A 425 88.17 65.82 117.20
N LEU A 426 87.48 66.94 116.89
CA LEU A 426 87.73 68.38 117.21
C LEU A 426 86.93 69.26 116.21
N ASN A 427 85.94 70.05 116.66
CA ASN A 427 85.99 71.51 116.97
C ASN A 427 86.12 72.43 115.72
N ARG A 428 85.44 73.59 115.57
CA ARG A 428 84.73 74.57 116.45
C ARG A 428 83.73 75.39 115.56
N SER A 429 82.91 76.37 115.98
CA SER A 429 82.03 76.56 117.17
C SER A 429 81.44 78.01 117.17
N TYR A 430 80.12 78.20 117.34
CA TYR A 430 79.45 79.47 117.75
C TYR A 430 79.68 80.71 116.84
N ASN A 431 78.95 81.84 116.92
CA ASN A 431 77.81 82.33 117.72
C ASN A 431 76.56 82.51 116.80
N GLY A 432 75.36 82.87 117.26
CA GLY A 432 74.88 83.10 118.63
C GLY A 432 73.59 83.94 118.66
N THR A 433 72.96 83.93 119.83
CA THR A 433 71.73 84.61 120.28
C THR A 433 71.49 86.08 119.87
N VAL A 434 70.19 86.41 119.73
CA VAL A 434 69.44 87.61 120.20
C VAL A 434 70.25 88.88 120.54
N ASP A 435 69.83 89.99 119.91
CA ASP A 435 70.19 91.42 120.10
C ASP A 435 71.68 91.81 119.94
#